data_AF-A0A660VDY9-F1
#
_entry.id   AF-A0A660VDY9-F1
#
_cell.length_a   1.000
_cell.length_b   1.000
_cell.length_c   1.000
_cell.angle_alpha   90.00
_cell.angle_beta   90.00
_cell.angle_gamma   90.00
#
_symmetry.space_group_name_H-M   'P 1'
#
loop_
_entity.id
_entity.type
_entity.pdbx_description
1 polymer ?
#
loop_
_entity_poly.entity_id
_entity_poly.type
_entity_poly.pdbx_seq_one_letter_code
_entity_poly.pdbx_strand_id
1 'polypeptide(L)'
;LLKEKRAMVWKGAANMLKKQGANYTGNAVEKVGRIITANGPKAAPKFAETLIAAVKKICLRGKTVAVLLEDGFKDELLARLRSVLDEAGAGVVLCGTRSGRLKSSAGEKVRVKSVSSKADAVVFLGAVKAKVKAEVRAYVGEAVGKALKAGLLKGKTIIGWKDAEEYGAKITEGVKCVRDKKAITCAEDGLDELPRELAAALLK
;
A
#
# COMPACT_ATOMS: atom_id res chain seq x y z
N LEU A 1 11.68 -3.49 21.13
CA LEU A 1 10.54 -2.80 20.46
C LEU A 1 10.76 -1.28 20.31
N LEU A 2 11.17 -0.58 21.37
CA LEU A 2 11.24 0.91 21.43
C LEU A 2 12.64 1.51 21.28
N LYS A 3 13.68 0.70 21.07
CA LYS A 3 15.05 1.18 20.87
C LYS A 3 15.08 2.23 19.74
N GLU A 4 15.70 3.38 20.01
CA GLU A 4 15.85 4.57 19.16
C GLU A 4 14.53 5.25 18.73
N LYS A 5 13.38 4.77 19.21
CA LYS A 5 12.07 5.37 18.90
C LYS A 5 11.72 6.43 19.93
N ARG A 6 11.07 7.50 19.47
CA ARG A 6 10.40 8.45 20.36
C ARG A 6 9.29 7.73 21.10
N ALA A 7 9.31 7.85 22.42
CA ALA A 7 8.30 7.26 23.29
C ALA A 7 8.18 8.11 24.54
N MET A 8 7.08 7.92 25.26
CA MET A 8 6.95 8.45 26.61
C MET A 8 6.41 7.35 27.52
N VAL A 9 6.34 7.63 28.81
CA VAL A 9 5.51 6.90 29.78
C VAL A 9 5.23 7.86 30.95
N TRP A 10 4.45 7.44 31.94
CA TRP A 10 4.37 8.18 33.21
C TRP A 10 5.78 8.48 33.74
N LYS A 11 6.01 9.70 34.26
CA LYS A 11 7.35 10.19 34.67
C LYS A 11 8.14 9.20 35.56
N GLY A 12 7.46 8.47 36.44
CA GLY A 12 8.09 7.48 37.33
C GLY A 12 8.75 6.30 36.61
N ALA A 13 8.31 5.98 35.40
CA ALA A 13 8.87 4.89 34.58
C ALA A 13 9.78 5.39 33.44
N ALA A 14 10.05 6.70 33.35
CA ALA A 14 10.86 7.28 32.27
C ALA A 14 12.26 6.64 32.16
N ASN A 15 12.89 6.34 33.30
CA ASN A 15 14.21 5.72 33.34
C ASN A 15 14.20 4.29 32.75
N MET A 16 13.09 3.55 32.85
CA MET A 16 12.98 2.22 32.24
C MET A 16 13.01 2.31 30.72
N LEU A 17 12.30 3.27 30.12
CA LEU A 17 12.32 3.51 28.68
C LEU A 17 13.71 3.91 28.19
N LYS A 18 14.36 4.85 28.87
CA LYS A 18 15.72 5.30 28.53
C LYS A 18 16.73 4.17 28.59
N LYS A 19 16.69 3.33 29.64
CA LYS A 19 17.57 2.15 29.78
C LYS A 19 17.39 1.13 28.64
N GLN A 20 16.20 1.03 28.07
CA GLN A 20 15.90 0.17 26.92
C GLN A 20 16.21 0.85 25.57
N GLY A 21 16.85 2.03 25.59
CA GLY A 21 17.28 2.76 24.42
C GLY A 21 16.20 3.61 23.75
N ALA A 22 15.06 3.86 24.39
CA ALA A 22 14.02 4.72 23.83
C ALA A 22 14.33 6.22 24.04
N ASN A 23 13.97 7.04 23.06
CA ASN A 23 14.10 8.49 23.11
C ASN A 23 12.91 9.08 23.90
N TYR A 24 13.06 9.19 25.21
CA TYR A 24 12.01 9.72 26.09
C TYR A 24 11.78 11.21 25.85
N THR A 25 10.56 11.59 25.45
CA THR A 25 10.25 12.99 25.04
C THR A 25 9.56 13.84 26.10
N GLY A 26 8.83 13.22 27.04
CA GLY A 26 7.99 13.93 28.02
C GLY A 26 6.68 14.50 27.47
N ASN A 27 6.41 14.37 26.18
CA ASN A 27 5.17 14.82 25.54
C ASN A 27 3.94 14.06 26.06
N ALA A 28 2.75 14.64 25.85
CA ALA A 28 1.49 14.02 26.25
C ALA A 28 1.25 12.65 25.57
N VAL A 29 1.53 12.57 24.26
CA VAL A 29 1.40 11.38 23.44
C VAL A 29 2.54 11.37 22.43
N GLU A 30 3.15 10.21 22.21
CA GLU A 30 4.04 9.94 21.08
C GLU A 30 3.45 8.84 20.21
N LYS A 31 3.53 9.01 18.89
CA LYS A 31 3.19 7.97 17.92
C LYS A 31 4.39 7.71 17.01
N VAL A 32 4.84 6.46 16.98
CA VAL A 32 5.89 5.99 16.07
C VAL A 32 5.41 4.72 15.37
N GLY A 33 5.09 4.84 14.08
CA GLY A 33 4.46 3.78 13.31
C GLY A 33 3.14 3.33 13.94
N ARG A 34 3.08 2.05 14.36
CA ARG A 34 1.93 1.41 15.02
C ARG A 34 1.95 1.52 16.55
N ILE A 35 2.95 2.17 17.13
CA ILE A 35 3.08 2.31 18.59
C ILE A 35 2.61 3.70 18.99
N ILE A 36 1.67 3.76 19.93
CA ILE A 36 1.21 4.99 20.56
C ILE A 36 1.49 4.86 22.06
N THR A 37 2.14 5.84 22.66
CA THR A 37 2.38 5.90 24.10
C THR A 37 1.76 7.20 24.66
N ALA A 38 1.11 7.18 25.84
CA ALA A 38 0.56 8.35 26.57
C ALA A 38 1.10 8.57 28.02
N ASN A 39 1.35 9.82 28.43
CA ASN A 39 2.16 10.13 29.62
C ASN A 39 1.36 10.16 30.94
N GLY A 40 0.14 9.65 30.93
CA GLY A 40 -0.75 9.52 32.09
C GLY A 40 -2.21 9.83 31.78
N PRO A 41 -3.09 9.83 32.80
CA PRO A 41 -4.54 10.02 32.64
C PRO A 41 -4.93 11.32 31.92
N LYS A 42 -4.18 12.41 32.14
CA LYS A 42 -4.41 13.70 31.46
C LYS A 42 -4.26 13.64 29.94
N ALA A 43 -3.50 12.67 29.42
CA ALA A 43 -3.32 12.47 28.00
C ALA A 43 -4.38 11.55 27.37
N ALA A 44 -5.31 10.98 28.16
CA ALA A 44 -6.30 10.03 27.67
C ALA A 44 -7.14 10.53 26.48
N PRO A 45 -7.63 11.80 26.45
CA PRO A 45 -8.37 12.31 25.28
C PRO A 45 -7.51 12.31 24.01
N LYS A 46 -6.31 12.88 24.07
CA LYS A 46 -5.37 12.92 22.94
C LYS A 46 -4.91 11.54 22.50
N PHE A 47 -4.76 10.62 23.44
CA PHE A 47 -4.46 9.22 23.15
C PHE A 47 -5.60 8.55 22.38
N ALA A 48 -6.85 8.74 22.83
CA ALA A 48 -8.03 8.21 22.15
C ALA A 48 -8.16 8.77 20.73
N GLU A 49 -7.99 10.08 20.54
CA GLU A 49 -7.97 10.71 19.21
C GLU A 49 -6.89 10.11 18.31
N THR A 50 -5.67 9.96 18.84
CA THR A 50 -4.53 9.38 18.10
C THR A 50 -4.79 7.93 17.73
N LEU A 51 -5.41 7.16 18.64
CA LEU A 51 -5.79 5.77 18.43
C LEU A 51 -6.89 5.65 17.36
N ILE A 52 -7.96 6.43 17.46
CA ILE A 52 -9.06 6.46 16.48
C ILE A 52 -8.51 6.82 15.10
N ALA A 53 -7.66 7.85 15.00
CA ALA A 53 -7.03 8.23 13.75
C ALA A 53 -6.12 7.13 13.19
N ALA A 54 -5.39 6.42 14.06
CA ALA A 54 -4.56 5.29 13.63
C ALA A 54 -5.39 4.11 13.14
N VAL A 55 -6.49 3.77 13.82
CA VAL A 55 -7.36 2.65 13.47
C VAL A 55 -8.20 2.95 12.23
N LYS A 56 -8.68 4.19 12.04
CA LYS A 56 -9.38 4.62 10.83
C LYS A 56 -8.57 4.40 9.55
N LYS A 57 -7.23 4.39 9.64
CA LYS A 57 -6.36 4.11 8.50
C LYS A 57 -6.30 2.63 8.12
N ILE A 58 -6.64 1.72 9.04
CA ILE A 58 -6.51 0.26 8.84
C ILE A 58 -7.74 -0.29 8.08
N CYS A 59 -7.91 0.15 6.84
CA CYS A 59 -9.06 -0.16 6.00
C CYS A 59 -8.93 -1.51 5.25
N LEU A 60 -7.75 -2.12 5.25
CA LEU A 60 -7.46 -3.38 4.56
C LEU A 60 -7.11 -4.54 5.51
N ARG A 61 -7.46 -4.43 6.80
CA ARG A 61 -7.17 -5.49 7.78
C ARG A 61 -7.75 -6.83 7.33
N GLY A 62 -6.90 -7.86 7.32
CA GLY A 62 -7.28 -9.22 6.92
C GLY A 62 -7.42 -9.41 5.41
N LYS A 63 -7.22 -8.35 4.61
CA LYS A 63 -7.17 -8.42 3.15
C LYS A 63 -5.75 -8.70 2.68
N THR A 64 -5.62 -9.53 1.65
CA THR A 64 -4.35 -9.83 0.99
C THR A 64 -4.29 -9.11 -0.35
N VAL A 65 -3.27 -8.28 -0.54
CA VAL A 65 -3.01 -7.56 -1.79
C VAL A 65 -1.78 -8.17 -2.47
N ALA A 66 -1.97 -8.72 -3.66
CA ALA A 66 -0.86 -9.18 -4.49
C ALA A 66 -0.28 -8.00 -5.27
N VAL A 67 1.02 -7.78 -5.19
CA VAL A 67 1.74 -6.77 -5.97
C VAL A 67 2.47 -7.47 -7.10
N LEU A 68 1.99 -7.33 -8.31
CA LEU A 68 2.58 -7.88 -9.52
C LEU A 68 3.74 -6.97 -9.98
N LEU A 69 4.91 -7.57 -10.12
CA LEU A 69 6.17 -6.96 -10.49
C LEU A 69 6.70 -7.55 -11.80
N GLU A 70 7.50 -6.75 -12.51
CA GLU A 70 8.33 -7.14 -13.66
C GLU A 70 9.78 -6.72 -13.39
N ASP A 71 10.73 -7.28 -14.15
CA ASP A 71 12.13 -6.83 -14.09
C ASP A 71 12.23 -5.33 -14.42
N GLY A 72 13.12 -4.62 -13.71
CA GLY A 72 13.32 -3.18 -13.85
C GLY A 72 12.33 -2.32 -13.04
N PHE A 73 11.57 -2.91 -12.11
CA PHE A 73 10.71 -2.13 -11.21
C PHE A 73 11.52 -1.11 -10.39
N LYS A 74 10.93 0.06 -10.12
CA LYS A 74 11.56 1.10 -9.29
C LYS A 74 11.52 0.75 -7.81
N ASP A 75 12.68 0.78 -7.18
CA ASP A 75 12.87 0.42 -5.77
C ASP A 75 12.11 1.38 -4.83
N GLU A 76 12.18 2.68 -5.08
CA GLU A 76 11.54 3.71 -4.24
C GLU A 76 10.02 3.56 -4.24
N LEU A 77 9.44 3.24 -5.40
CA LEU A 77 8.01 3.07 -5.51
C LEU A 77 7.53 1.78 -4.82
N LEU A 78 8.26 0.68 -4.98
CA LEU A 78 7.93 -0.56 -4.27
C LEU A 78 7.98 -0.34 -2.75
N ALA A 79 8.99 0.37 -2.27
CA ALA A 79 9.12 0.72 -0.86
C ALA A 79 7.92 1.56 -0.38
N ARG A 80 7.54 2.60 -1.14
CA ARG A 80 6.41 3.47 -0.80
C ARG A 80 5.08 2.71 -0.82
N LEU A 81 4.81 1.90 -1.86
CA LEU A 81 3.58 1.10 -1.96
C LEU A 81 3.47 0.12 -0.79
N ARG A 82 4.57 -0.57 -0.46
CA ARG A 82 4.60 -1.48 0.70
C ARG A 82 4.29 -0.75 1.99
N SER A 83 4.88 0.44 2.20
CA SER A 83 4.60 1.25 3.39
C SER A 83 3.11 1.60 3.48
N VAL A 84 2.54 2.09 2.39
CA VAL A 84 1.13 2.50 2.33
C VAL A 84 0.17 1.31 2.58
N LEU A 85 0.41 0.17 1.94
CA LEU A 85 -0.42 -1.02 2.12
C LEU A 85 -0.27 -1.64 3.52
N ASP A 86 0.94 -1.65 4.07
CA ASP A 86 1.19 -2.13 5.44
C ASP A 86 0.54 -1.21 6.48
N GLU A 87 0.63 0.11 6.32
CA GLU A 87 -0.09 1.07 7.16
C GLU A 87 -1.60 0.89 7.11
N ALA A 88 -2.14 0.51 5.94
CA ALA A 88 -3.54 0.18 5.76
C ALA A 88 -3.96 -1.18 6.35
N GLY A 89 -2.99 -1.98 6.81
CA GLY A 89 -3.22 -3.30 7.40
C GLY A 89 -3.39 -4.45 6.42
N ALA A 90 -3.00 -4.26 5.15
CA ALA A 90 -3.05 -5.31 4.14
C ALA A 90 -1.89 -6.31 4.29
N GLY A 91 -2.17 -7.59 4.07
CA GLY A 91 -1.12 -8.57 3.81
C GLY A 91 -0.59 -8.42 2.39
N VAL A 92 0.67 -8.00 2.23
CA VAL A 92 1.28 -7.76 0.90
C VAL A 92 2.03 -9.00 0.42
N VAL A 93 1.72 -9.47 -0.79
CA VAL A 93 2.42 -10.59 -1.44
C VAL A 93 3.03 -10.12 -2.74
N LEU A 94 4.35 -10.26 -2.91
CA LEU A 94 4.97 -9.96 -4.19
C LEU A 94 4.81 -11.10 -5.18
N CYS A 95 4.34 -10.77 -6.37
CA CYS A 95 4.04 -11.69 -7.43
C CYS A 95 4.79 -11.32 -8.72
N GLY A 96 5.17 -12.33 -9.48
CA GLY A 96 5.60 -12.21 -10.87
C GLY A 96 4.69 -13.05 -11.76
N THR A 97 4.94 -13.01 -13.07
CA THR A 97 4.30 -13.93 -14.02
C THR A 97 4.60 -15.40 -13.69
N ARG A 98 5.77 -15.66 -13.09
CA ARG A 98 6.19 -16.94 -12.54
C ARG A 98 6.80 -16.72 -11.16
N SER A 99 6.85 -17.76 -10.33
CA SER A 99 7.65 -17.73 -9.11
C SER A 99 9.13 -17.66 -9.46
N GLY A 100 9.91 -16.87 -8.73
CA GLY A 100 11.33 -16.72 -9.00
C GLY A 100 11.94 -15.51 -8.31
N ARG A 101 12.93 -14.91 -8.97
CA ARG A 101 13.54 -13.64 -8.56
C ARG A 101 13.42 -12.67 -9.72
N LEU A 102 13.03 -11.43 -9.41
CA LEU A 102 13.05 -10.30 -10.32
C LEU A 102 14.14 -9.33 -9.89
N LYS A 103 14.72 -8.63 -10.85
CA LYS A 103 15.75 -7.62 -10.66
C LYS A 103 15.10 -6.23 -10.66
N SER A 104 15.42 -5.40 -9.68
CA SER A 104 14.97 -4.01 -9.62
C SER A 104 15.78 -3.09 -10.54
N SER A 105 15.38 -1.83 -10.66
CA SER A 105 16.14 -0.79 -11.36
C SER A 105 17.55 -0.59 -10.79
N ALA A 106 17.71 -0.67 -9.47
CA ALA A 106 19.03 -0.61 -8.81
C ALA A 106 19.82 -1.93 -8.92
N GLY A 107 19.20 -2.97 -9.46
CA GLY A 107 19.80 -4.28 -9.65
C GLY A 107 19.64 -5.26 -8.49
N GLU A 108 18.87 -4.90 -7.47
CA GLU A 108 18.55 -5.77 -6.34
C GLU A 108 17.63 -6.92 -6.78
N LYS A 109 17.84 -8.12 -6.23
CA LYS A 109 17.03 -9.31 -6.56
C LYS A 109 15.96 -9.55 -5.51
N VAL A 110 14.70 -9.42 -5.88
CA VAL A 110 13.55 -9.64 -5.01
C VAL A 110 12.84 -10.95 -5.35
N ARG A 111 12.54 -11.76 -4.33
CA ARG A 111 11.82 -13.03 -4.50
C ARG A 111 10.33 -12.77 -4.71
N VAL A 112 9.75 -13.42 -5.71
CA VAL A 112 8.33 -13.33 -6.03
C VAL A 112 7.69 -14.71 -6.12
N LYS A 113 6.40 -14.78 -5.80
CA LYS A 113 5.56 -15.96 -6.06
C LYS A 113 4.85 -15.81 -7.40
N SER A 114 4.27 -16.88 -7.93
CA SER A 114 3.29 -16.72 -9.00
C SER A 114 2.08 -15.96 -8.47
N VAL A 115 1.39 -15.20 -9.33
CA VAL A 115 0.13 -14.56 -8.98
C VAL A 115 -0.86 -15.61 -8.48
N SER A 116 -1.43 -15.37 -7.30
CA SER A 116 -2.38 -16.29 -6.66
C SER A 116 -3.81 -15.78 -6.84
N SER A 117 -4.73 -16.69 -7.15
CA SER A 117 -6.18 -16.41 -7.15
C SER A 117 -6.73 -16.10 -5.76
N LYS A 118 -5.99 -16.39 -4.68
CA LYS A 118 -6.43 -16.19 -3.28
C LYS A 118 -6.30 -14.74 -2.77
N ALA A 119 -5.60 -13.86 -3.48
CA ALA A 119 -5.51 -12.46 -3.08
C ALA A 119 -6.85 -11.74 -3.32
N ASP A 120 -7.23 -10.85 -2.40
CA ASP A 120 -8.43 -10.01 -2.51
C ASP A 120 -8.30 -8.98 -3.64
N ALA A 121 -7.11 -8.39 -3.81
CA ALA A 121 -6.82 -7.41 -4.86
C ALA A 121 -5.43 -7.63 -5.49
N VAL A 122 -5.23 -7.10 -6.69
CA VAL A 122 -3.93 -7.11 -7.38
C VAL A 122 -3.53 -5.69 -7.80
N VAL A 123 -2.35 -5.27 -7.32
CA VAL A 123 -1.71 -4.01 -7.69
C VAL A 123 -0.57 -4.31 -8.65
N PHE A 124 -0.40 -3.52 -9.71
CA PHE A 124 0.75 -3.63 -10.61
C PHE A 124 1.65 -2.41 -10.46
N LEU A 125 2.96 -2.62 -10.32
CA LEU A 125 3.96 -1.55 -10.36
C LEU A 125 4.49 -1.39 -11.78
N GLY A 126 3.77 -0.63 -12.60
CA GLY A 126 4.16 -0.32 -13.98
C GLY A 126 2.98 0.14 -14.83
N ALA A 127 3.26 0.45 -16.10
CA ALA A 127 2.21 0.79 -17.06
C ALA A 127 1.27 -0.39 -17.30
N VAL A 128 0.05 -0.29 -16.76
CA VAL A 128 -1.11 -1.01 -17.30
C VAL A 128 -1.72 -0.09 -18.32
N LYS A 129 -1.18 -0.10 -19.53
CA LYS A 129 -2.12 0.01 -20.64
C LYS A 129 -2.87 -1.36 -20.63
N ALA A 130 -4.16 -1.51 -20.94
CA ALA A 130 -4.82 -2.78 -21.33
C ALA A 130 -5.73 -2.63 -22.58
N LYS A 131 -5.74 -3.63 -23.48
CA LYS A 131 -6.74 -3.79 -24.57
C LYS A 131 -7.73 -4.88 -24.13
N VAL A 132 -8.81 -4.50 -23.47
CA VAL A 132 -9.95 -5.40 -23.22
C VAL A 132 -10.98 -5.10 -24.31
N LYS A 133 -11.37 -6.11 -25.09
CA LYS A 133 -12.52 -5.97 -26.00
C LYS A 133 -13.82 -5.93 -25.19
N ALA A 134 -14.11 -4.74 -24.67
CA ALA A 134 -15.40 -4.07 -24.64
C ALA A 134 -15.12 -2.62 -24.19
N GLU A 135 -15.08 -1.70 -25.15
CA GLU A 135 -15.14 -0.23 -25.01
C GLU A 135 -14.04 0.53 -24.25
N VAL A 136 -12.81 0.01 -24.10
CA VAL A 136 -11.64 0.85 -23.78
C VAL A 136 -10.40 0.36 -24.57
N ARG A 137 -9.76 1.27 -25.31
CA ARG A 137 -8.54 1.00 -26.11
C ARG A 137 -7.31 1.56 -25.40
N ALA A 138 -6.38 0.72 -24.90
CA ALA A 138 -4.91 0.94 -24.99
C ALA A 138 -4.09 -0.14 -24.25
N TYR A 139 -3.34 -1.02 -24.94
CA TYR A 139 -2.02 -1.69 -24.64
C TYR A 139 -1.68 -2.51 -23.35
N VAL A 140 -2.01 -3.81 -23.20
CA VAL A 140 -1.60 -4.61 -22.00
C VAL A 140 -0.07 -4.74 -21.77
N GLY A 141 0.46 -4.29 -20.62
CA GLY A 141 1.83 -4.65 -20.17
C GLY A 141 1.98 -6.18 -20.10
N GLU A 142 3.13 -6.74 -20.47
CA GLU A 142 3.27 -8.18 -20.76
C GLU A 142 2.83 -9.09 -19.60
N ALA A 143 3.16 -8.72 -18.35
CA ALA A 143 2.76 -9.46 -17.16
C ALA A 143 1.26 -9.41 -16.89
N VAL A 144 0.62 -8.25 -17.09
CA VAL A 144 -0.82 -8.09 -16.90
C VAL A 144 -1.56 -8.85 -18.00
N GLY A 145 -1.03 -8.87 -19.22
CA GLY A 145 -1.56 -9.64 -20.34
C GLY A 145 -1.46 -11.13 -20.11
N LYS A 146 -0.30 -11.61 -19.61
CA LYS A 146 -0.10 -13.01 -19.21
C LYS A 146 -1.03 -13.39 -18.05
N ALA A 147 -1.18 -12.53 -17.05
CA ALA A 147 -2.05 -12.78 -15.90
C ALA A 147 -3.55 -12.77 -16.26
N LEU A 148 -3.98 -11.89 -17.18
CA LEU A 148 -5.34 -11.88 -17.73
C LEU A 148 -5.62 -13.14 -18.56
N LYS A 149 -4.71 -13.52 -19.47
CA LYS A 149 -4.84 -14.74 -20.30
C LYS A 149 -4.88 -16.01 -19.45
N ALA A 150 -4.14 -16.03 -18.35
CA ALA A 150 -4.16 -17.13 -17.38
C ALA A 150 -5.38 -17.11 -16.45
N GLY A 151 -6.33 -16.16 -16.61
CA GLY A 151 -7.53 -16.04 -15.78
C GLY A 151 -7.27 -15.58 -14.34
N LEU A 152 -6.02 -15.22 -14.00
CA LEU A 152 -5.56 -14.93 -12.64
C LEU A 152 -6.11 -13.59 -12.10
N LEU A 153 -6.58 -12.73 -13.00
CA LEU A 153 -7.13 -11.40 -12.69
C LEU A 153 -8.66 -11.35 -12.83
N LYS A 154 -9.33 -12.47 -13.13
CA LYS A 154 -10.79 -12.51 -13.30
C LYS A 154 -11.49 -12.16 -11.97
N GLY A 155 -12.29 -11.09 -11.98
CA GLY A 155 -13.06 -10.63 -10.81
C GLY A 155 -12.24 -9.83 -9.79
N LYS A 156 -10.98 -9.50 -10.07
CA LYS A 156 -10.10 -8.75 -9.16
C LYS A 156 -10.06 -7.27 -9.53
N THR A 157 -9.85 -6.42 -8.52
CA THR A 157 -9.49 -5.01 -8.74
C THR A 157 -8.06 -4.92 -9.25
N ILE A 158 -7.87 -4.30 -10.42
CA ILE A 158 -6.56 -4.11 -11.07
C ILE A 158 -6.15 -2.64 -10.95
N ILE A 159 -4.88 -2.40 -10.59
CA ILE A 159 -4.31 -1.05 -10.53
C ILE A 159 -3.10 -0.91 -11.43
N GLY A 160 -3.06 0.17 -12.23
CA GLY A 160 -1.96 0.50 -13.14
C GLY A 160 -1.39 1.90 -12.98
N TRP A 161 -0.15 2.09 -13.47
CA TRP A 161 0.68 3.27 -13.20
C TRP A 161 1.30 3.86 -14.50
N LYS A 162 1.07 5.16 -14.77
CA LYS A 162 1.66 6.06 -15.82
C LYS A 162 0.75 6.50 -17.01
N ASP A 163 0.90 7.80 -17.32
CA ASP A 163 0.37 8.70 -18.37
C ASP A 163 -1.13 8.65 -18.62
N ALA A 164 -1.91 9.07 -17.62
CA ALA A 164 -3.34 9.31 -17.75
C ALA A 164 -3.69 10.33 -18.87
N GLU A 165 -2.75 11.16 -19.33
CA GLU A 165 -2.94 12.09 -20.46
C GLU A 165 -3.12 11.38 -21.81
N GLU A 166 -2.63 10.14 -21.97
CA GLU A 166 -2.79 9.37 -23.22
C GLU A 166 -4.06 8.50 -23.24
N TYR A 167 -4.90 8.54 -22.19
CA TYR A 167 -6.03 7.61 -22.01
C TYR A 167 -7.37 8.09 -22.55
N GLY A 168 -7.51 9.32 -23.06
CA GLY A 168 -8.80 9.83 -23.50
C GLY A 168 -9.90 9.84 -22.42
N ALA A 169 -9.55 9.49 -21.17
CA ALA A 169 -10.36 9.78 -20.01
C ALA A 169 -10.21 11.28 -19.79
N LYS A 170 -11.34 12.00 -19.76
CA LYS A 170 -11.36 13.34 -19.18
C LYS A 170 -10.90 13.18 -17.73
N ILE A 171 -9.60 13.29 -17.47
CA ILE A 171 -9.10 13.58 -16.15
C ILE A 171 -9.70 14.95 -15.85
N THR A 172 -10.79 14.95 -15.09
CA THR A 172 -11.18 16.15 -14.36
C THR A 172 -9.95 16.58 -13.60
N GLU A 173 -9.41 17.75 -13.95
CA GLU A 173 -8.27 18.36 -13.28
C GLU A 173 -8.34 18.13 -11.76
N GLY A 174 -7.27 17.56 -11.20
CA GLY A 174 -7.12 17.36 -9.75
C GLY A 174 -7.46 15.97 -9.20
N VAL A 175 -7.94 15.01 -10.00
CA VAL A 175 -8.21 13.64 -9.52
C VAL A 175 -6.98 12.74 -9.65
N LYS A 176 -6.43 12.26 -8.52
CA LYS A 176 -5.21 11.44 -8.47
C LYS A 176 -5.43 9.93 -8.66
N CYS A 177 -6.63 9.45 -8.34
CA CYS A 177 -7.06 8.07 -8.55
C CYS A 177 -8.40 8.02 -9.29
N VAL A 178 -8.50 7.19 -10.33
CA VAL A 178 -9.68 7.03 -11.18
C VAL A 178 -10.20 5.59 -11.10
N ARG A 179 -11.51 5.42 -10.95
CA ARG A 179 -12.18 4.11 -10.85
C ARG A 179 -13.03 3.83 -12.07
N ASP A 180 -12.85 2.65 -12.68
CA ASP A 180 -13.69 2.15 -13.78
C ASP A 180 -14.10 0.70 -13.51
N LYS A 181 -15.41 0.40 -13.46
CA LYS A 181 -16.02 -0.93 -13.23
C LYS A 181 -15.33 -1.81 -12.16
N LYS A 182 -14.19 -2.44 -12.49
CA LYS A 182 -13.34 -3.30 -11.63
C LYS A 182 -11.85 -2.93 -11.66
N ALA A 183 -11.48 -1.71 -12.01
CA ALA A 183 -10.11 -1.21 -12.06
C ALA A 183 -10.01 0.12 -11.32
N ILE A 184 -8.87 0.36 -10.69
CA ILE A 184 -8.53 1.62 -10.02
C ILE A 184 -7.16 2.04 -10.55
N THR A 185 -7.05 3.17 -11.23
CA THR A 185 -5.76 3.68 -11.73
C THR A 185 -5.34 4.83 -10.86
N CYS A 186 -4.09 4.87 -10.40
CA CYS A 186 -3.58 5.96 -9.56
C CYS A 186 -2.25 6.52 -10.09
N ALA A 187 -2.10 7.83 -9.99
CA ALA A 187 -0.81 8.51 -10.16
C ALA A 187 0.13 8.21 -8.98
N GLU A 188 1.43 8.47 -9.14
CA GLU A 188 2.44 8.21 -8.11
C GLU A 188 2.18 9.00 -6.81
N ASP A 189 1.69 10.23 -6.94
CA ASP A 189 1.30 11.09 -5.82
C ASP A 189 -0.10 10.77 -5.27
N GLY A 190 -0.86 9.91 -5.94
CA GLY A 190 -2.15 9.34 -5.50
C GLY A 190 -2.02 8.09 -4.65
N LEU A 191 -0.79 7.60 -4.42
CA LEU A 191 -0.55 6.35 -3.71
C LEU A 191 -1.14 6.35 -2.29
N ASP A 192 -1.14 7.50 -1.61
CA ASP A 192 -1.68 7.63 -0.26
C ASP A 192 -3.23 7.48 -0.19
N GLU A 193 -3.92 7.64 -1.33
CA GLU A 193 -5.37 7.46 -1.47
C GLU A 193 -5.73 6.00 -1.81
N LEU A 194 -4.79 5.25 -2.38
CA LEU A 194 -4.97 3.87 -2.85
C LEU A 194 -5.63 2.93 -1.82
N PRO A 195 -5.26 2.94 -0.52
CA PRO A 195 -5.90 2.05 0.44
C PRO A 195 -7.41 2.26 0.58
N ARG A 196 -7.86 3.51 0.53
CA ARG A 196 -9.28 3.85 0.67
C ARG A 196 -10.05 3.38 -0.57
N GLU A 197 -9.48 3.60 -1.75
CA GLU A 197 -10.05 3.13 -3.01
C GLU A 197 -10.14 1.60 -3.05
N LEU A 198 -9.08 0.90 -2.64
CA LEU A 198 -9.07 -0.54 -2.51
C LEU A 198 -10.13 -1.05 -1.53
N ALA A 199 -10.24 -0.43 -0.34
CA ALA A 199 -11.23 -0.82 0.64
C ALA A 199 -12.66 -0.64 0.10
N ALA A 200 -12.95 0.49 -0.55
CA ALA A 200 -14.23 0.77 -1.19
C ALA A 200 -14.53 -0.13 -2.40
N ALA A 201 -13.51 -0.73 -3.02
CA ALA A 201 -13.68 -1.71 -4.08
C ALA A 201 -13.98 -3.12 -3.55
N LEU A 202 -13.37 -3.50 -2.42
CA LEU A 202 -13.52 -4.81 -1.80
C LEU A 202 -14.81 -4.99 -0.97
N LEU A 203 -15.56 -3.91 -0.74
CA LEU A 203 -16.85 -3.92 -0.05
C LEU A 203 -18.05 -4.23 -0.96
N LYS A 204 -17.85 -4.25 -2.29
CA LYS A 204 -18.89 -4.54 -3.29
C LYS A 204 -18.85 -5.99 -3.73
#